data_AF-A0A7W9GFT9-F1
#
_entry.id   AF-A0A7W9GFT9-F1
#
_cell.length_a   1.000
_cell.length_b   1.000
_cell.length_c   1.000
_cell.angle_alpha   90.00
_cell.angle_beta   90.00
_cell.angle_gamma   90.00
#
_symmetry.space_group_name_H-M   'P 1'
#
loop_
_entity.id
_entity.type
_entity.pdbx_description
1 polymer ?
#
loop_
_entity_poly.entity_id
_entity_poly.type
_entity_poly.pdbx_seq_one_letter_code
_entity_poly.pdbx_strand_id
1 'polypeptide(L)' 'MRRVLILGGTAEARAPAAELSSRTVHVVSSLAGRVNNPRLPGG' A
#
# COMPACT_ATOMS: atom_id res chain seq x y z
N MET A 1 15.91 -10.58 -0.43
CA MET A 1 14.98 -9.50 -0.02
C MET A 1 13.93 -9.34 -1.11
N ARG A 2 12.63 -9.52 -0.82
CA ARG A 2 11.54 -9.36 -1.82
C ARG A 2 10.86 -8.02 -1.61
N ARG A 3 10.64 -7.27 -2.70
CA ARG A 3 10.07 -5.93 -2.68
C ARG A 3 8.78 -5.89 -3.51
N VAL A 4 7.75 -5.22 -3.00
CA VAL A 4 6.42 -5.13 -3.62
C VAL A 4 6.05 -3.67 -3.78
N LEU A 5 5.60 -3.30 -4.99
CA LEU A 5 5.01 -2.00 -5.30
C LEU A 5 3.49 -2.18 -5.43
N ILE A 6 2.73 -1.42 -4.67
CA ILE A 6 1.28 -1.36 -4.75
C ILE A 6 0.89 -0.05 -5.43
N LEU A 7 0.22 -0.16 -6.57
CA LEU A 7 -0.43 0.97 -7.21
C LEU A 7 -1.78 1.18 -6.52
N GLY A 8 -1.81 2.18 -5.66
CA GLY A 8 -2.98 2.57 -4.88
C GLY A 8 -3.83 3.61 -5.61
N GLY A 9 -4.66 4.29 -4.83
CA GLY A 9 -5.67 5.23 -5.36
C GLY A 9 -7.09 4.72 -5.23
N THR A 10 -7.27 3.45 -4.85
CA THR A 10 -8.58 2.83 -4.62
C THR A 10 -8.65 2.18 -3.24
N ALA A 11 -9.86 1.85 -2.79
CA ALA A 11 -10.05 1.19 -1.49
C ALA A 11 -9.55 -0.27 -1.52
N GLU A 12 -9.63 -0.92 -2.67
CA GLU A 12 -9.21 -2.30 -2.93
C GLU A 12 -7.71 -2.47 -2.70
N ALA A 13 -6.91 -1.45 -3.02
CA ALA A 13 -5.46 -1.49 -2.79
C ALA A 13 -5.09 -1.46 -1.29
N ARG A 14 -6.01 -1.08 -0.39
CA ARG A 14 -5.74 -0.94 1.05
C ARG A 14 -5.62 -2.29 1.76
N ALA A 15 -6.52 -3.22 1.47
CA ALA A 15 -6.52 -4.55 2.08
C ALA A 15 -5.21 -5.34 1.82
N PRO A 16 -4.73 -5.49 0.57
CA PRO A 16 -3.47 -6.18 0.30
C PRO A 16 -2.26 -5.41 0.84
N ALA A 17 -2.30 -4.07 0.89
CA ALA A 17 -1.24 -3.28 1.49
C ALA A 17 -1.10 -3.56 3.00
N ALA A 18 -2.21 -3.59 3.74
CA ALA A 18 -2.19 -3.92 5.16
C ALA A 18 -1.72 -5.36 5.41
N GLU A 19 -2.19 -6.31 4.60
CA GLU A 19 -1.78 -7.71 4.71
C GLU A 19 -0.28 -7.87 4.46
N LEU A 20 0.24 -7.25 3.40
CA LEU A 20 1.66 -7.36 3.04
C LEU A 20 2.58 -6.64 4.04
N SER A 21 2.13 -5.55 4.68
CA SER A 21 2.90 -4.86 5.73
C SER A 21 3.15 -5.74 6.96
N SER A 22 2.30 -6.74 7.22
CA SER A 22 2.49 -7.71 8.31
C SER A 22 3.53 -8.80 8.01
N ARG A 23 4.03 -8.88 6.77
CA ARG A 23 4.97 -9.91 6.33
C ARG A 23 6.39 -9.35 6.26
N THR A 24 7.40 -10.23 6.23
CA THR A 24 8.82 -9.86 6.07
C THR A 24 9.17 -9.49 4.61
N VAL A 25 8.42 -8.56 4.02
CA VAL A 25 8.61 -8.05 2.66
C VAL A 25 8.63 -6.52 2.67
N HIS A 26 9.42 -5.91 1.80
CA HIS A 26 9.48 -4.45 1.72
C HIS A 26 8.35 -3.94 0.82
N VAL A 27 7.36 -3.27 1.42
CA VAL A 27 6.17 -2.75 0.71
C VAL A 27 6.35 -1.25 0.42
N VAL A 28 6.00 -0.84 -0.80
CA VAL A 28 5.90 0.58 -1.20
C VAL A 28 4.54 0.80 -1.83
N SER A 29 3.82 1.84 -1.40
CA SER A 29 2.52 2.23 -1.97
C SER A 29 2.65 3.55 -2.73
N SER A 30 2.11 3.61 -3.95
CA SER A 30 2.06 4.82 -4.78
C SER A 30 0.62 5.22 -5.07
N LEU A 31 0.28 6.48 -4.84
CA LEU A 31 -1.09 7.02 -4.98
C LEU A 31 -1.31 7.83 -6.26
N ALA A 32 -0.28 7.97 -7.09
CA ALA A 32 -0.29 8.75 -8.33
C ALA A 32 -0.76 10.22 -8.21
N GLY A 33 -0.75 10.80 -7.00
CA GLY A 33 -1.12 12.20 -6.76
C GLY A 33 -2.62 12.52 -6.87
N ARG A 34 -3.51 11.51 -6.95
CA ARG A 34 -4.96 11.71 -7.13
C ARG A 34 -5.78 11.57 -5.84
N VAL A 35 -5.14 11.29 -4.72
CA VAL A 35 -5.81 11.05 -3.43
C VAL A 35 -5.55 12.22 -2.50
N ASN A 36 -6.57 13.04 -2.26
CA ASN A 36 -6.46 14.25 -1.44
C ASN A 36 -6.25 13.96 0.05
N ASN A 37 -6.80 12.85 0.57
CA ASN A 37 -6.63 12.44 1.97
C ASN A 37 -6.43 10.93 2.09
N PRO A 38 -5.22 10.43 1.82
CA PRO A 38 -4.96 9.00 1.80
C PRO A 38 -5.00 8.39 3.20
N ARG A 39 -5.77 7.32 3.33
CA ARG A 39 -5.71 6.47 4.52
C ARG A 39 -4.59 5.46 4.34
N LEU A 40 -3.52 5.62 5.13
CA LEU A 40 -2.41 4.70 5.10
C LEU A 40 -2.84 3.34 5.70
N PRO A 41 -2.33 2.21 5.16
CA PRO A 41 -2.49 0.92 5.82
C PRO A 41 -1.83 0.97 7.19
N GLY A 42 -2.36 0.21 8.16
CA GLY A 42 -1.71 0.06 9.46
C GLY A 42 -0.37 -0.65 9.30
N GLY A 43 0.71 0.07 9.61
CA GLY A 43 2.10 -0.38 9.46
C GLY A 43 3.05 0.79 9.68
#